data_AF-A0A4R1NNR4-F1
#
_entry.id   AF-A0A4R1NNR4-F1
#
_cell.length_a   1.000
_cell.length_b   1.000
_cell.length_c   1.000
_cell.angle_alpha   90.00
_cell.angle_beta   90.00
_cell.angle_gamma   90.00
#
_symmetry.space_group_name_H-M   'P 1'
#
loop_
_entity.id
_entity.type
_entity.pdbx_description
1 polymer ?
#
loop_
_entity_poly.entity_id
_entity_poly.type
_entity_poly.pdbx_seq_one_letter_code
_entity_poly.pdbx_strand_id
1 'polypeptide(L)'
;MDYALAGVLRLALAEEAGELMLDLALGLSALIWFCVLLFPVYGFVAGKRDRREHLKRAQGIVLSLAALLLLFDLTLGVMVTEEEMIELERLQGYRWWMLGALAVSLATAWLLFAQGQKRRVG
;
A
#
# COMPACT_ATOMS: atom_id res chain seq x y z
N MET A 1 -20.54 -28.89 -27.46
CA MET A 1 -21.22 -28.52 -26.20
C MET A 1 -20.21 -28.13 -25.13
N ASP A 2 -18.97 -28.64 -25.21
CA ASP A 2 -17.88 -28.35 -24.26
C ASP A 2 -17.35 -26.90 -24.27
N TYR A 3 -17.46 -26.18 -25.39
CA TYR A 3 -16.93 -24.81 -25.50
C TYR A 3 -17.73 -23.78 -24.69
N ALA A 4 -19.05 -23.97 -24.58
CA ALA A 4 -19.92 -23.10 -23.80
C ALA A 4 -19.65 -23.27 -22.29
N LEU A 5 -19.42 -24.51 -21.85
CA LEU A 5 -19.14 -24.83 -20.46
C LEU A 5 -17.73 -24.37 -20.04
N ALA A 6 -16.75 -24.49 -20.94
CA ALA A 6 -15.41 -23.93 -20.74
C ALA A 6 -15.39 -22.39 -20.72
N GLY A 7 -16.26 -21.75 -21.52
CA GLY A 7 -16.45 -20.29 -21.52
C GLY A 7 -17.06 -19.79 -20.21
N VAL A 8 -18.13 -20.43 -19.74
CA VAL A 8 -18.79 -20.11 -18.46
C VAL A 8 -17.85 -20.34 -17.27
N LEU A 9 -17.08 -21.44 -17.27
CA LEU A 9 -16.10 -21.72 -16.22
C LEU A 9 -14.96 -20.69 -16.19
N ARG A 10 -14.50 -20.22 -17.36
CA ARG A 10 -13.51 -19.13 -17.46
C ARG A 10 -14.06 -17.80 -16.97
N LEU A 11 -15.33 -17.51 -17.23
CA LEU A 11 -16.01 -16.30 -16.77
C LEU A 11 -16.14 -16.31 -15.24
N ALA A 12 -16.61 -17.42 -14.66
CA ALA A 12 -16.72 -17.57 -13.21
C ALA A 12 -15.34 -17.49 -12.50
N LEU A 13 -14.30 -18.11 -13.07
CA LEU A 13 -12.94 -17.98 -12.55
C LEU A 13 -12.36 -16.57 -12.68
N ALA A 14 -12.77 -15.80 -13.70
CA ALA A 14 -12.34 -14.42 -13.87
C ALA A 14 -13.04 -13.48 -12.90
N GLU A 15 -14.34 -13.68 -12.62
CA GLU A 15 -15.09 -12.96 -11.59
C GLU A 15 -14.48 -13.20 -10.20
N GLU A 16 -14.27 -14.46 -9.79
CA GLU A 16 -13.65 -14.76 -8.49
C GLU A 16 -12.24 -14.17 -8.36
N ALA A 17 -11.48 -14.11 -9.47
CA ALA A 17 -10.17 -13.49 -9.49
C ALA A 17 -10.24 -11.95 -9.39
N GLY A 18 -11.24 -11.32 -10.00
CA GLY A 18 -11.51 -9.88 -9.90
C GLY A 18 -11.81 -9.46 -8.46
N GLU A 19 -12.77 -10.14 -7.82
CA GLU A 19 -13.14 -9.92 -6.42
C GLU A 19 -11.94 -10.08 -5.48
N LEU A 20 -11.16 -11.16 -5.65
CA LEU A 20 -10.01 -11.44 -4.80
C LEU A 20 -8.87 -10.41 -4.98
N MET A 21 -8.68 -9.89 -6.20
CA MET A 21 -7.70 -8.82 -6.45
C MET A 21 -8.18 -7.47 -5.90
N LEU A 22 -9.49 -7.18 -5.93
CA LEU A 22 -10.08 -5.97 -5.35
C LEU A 22 -9.94 -5.97 -3.82
N ASP A 23 -10.29 -7.08 -3.16
CA ASP A 23 -10.11 -7.28 -1.72
C ASP A 23 -8.65 -7.10 -1.30
N LEU A 24 -7.72 -7.63 -2.10
CA LEU A 24 -6.30 -7.51 -1.84
C LEU A 24 -5.81 -6.05 -2.00
N ALA A 25 -6.32 -5.32 -2.99
CA ALA A 25 -6.02 -3.89 -3.17
C ALA A 25 -6.56 -3.05 -2.00
N LEU A 26 -7.77 -3.33 -1.52
CA LEU A 26 -8.36 -2.72 -0.34
C LEU A 26 -7.54 -3.00 0.93
N GLY A 27 -7.19 -4.27 1.15
CA GLY A 27 -6.35 -4.68 2.28
C GLY A 27 -4.96 -4.03 2.24
N LEU A 28 -4.35 -3.94 1.07
CA LEU A 28 -3.04 -3.30 0.88
C LEU A 28 -3.11 -1.79 1.13
N SER A 29 -4.18 -1.13 0.68
CA SER A 29 -4.44 0.29 0.97
C SER A 29 -4.57 0.55 2.48
N ALA A 30 -5.37 -0.27 3.18
CA ALA A 30 -5.52 -0.17 4.64
C ALA A 30 -4.18 -0.38 5.37
N LEU A 31 -3.38 -1.36 4.92
CA LEU A 31 -2.05 -1.62 5.47
C LEU A 31 -1.10 -0.43 5.28
N ILE A 32 -1.11 0.20 4.10
CA ILE A 32 -0.30 1.39 3.83
C ILE A 32 -0.72 2.53 4.77
N TRP A 33 -2.01 2.79 4.92
CA TRP A 33 -2.52 3.80 5.87
C TRP A 33 -2.10 3.52 7.31
N PHE A 34 -2.16 2.26 7.74
CA PHE A 34 -1.66 1.85 9.04
C PHE A 34 -0.16 2.15 9.18
N CYS A 35 0.65 1.81 8.17
CA CYS A 35 2.06 2.15 8.15
C CYS A 35 2.30 3.67 8.22
N VAL A 36 1.55 4.47 7.45
CA VAL A 36 1.65 5.94 7.44
C VAL A 36 1.47 6.53 8.83
N LEU A 37 0.54 6.01 9.64
CA LEU A 37 0.29 6.51 10.99
C LEU A 37 1.38 6.06 11.99
N LEU A 38 1.91 4.84 11.82
CA LEU A 38 2.85 4.24 12.76
C LEU A 38 4.30 4.67 12.49
N PHE A 39 4.65 4.94 11.24
CA PHE A 39 6.02 5.24 10.80
C PHE A 39 6.68 6.42 11.55
N PRO A 40 6.00 7.55 11.83
CA PRO A 40 6.57 8.67 12.57
C PRO A 40 6.96 8.27 14.00
N VAL A 41 6.08 7.52 14.69
CA VAL A 41 6.33 7.00 16.04
C VAL A 41 7.51 6.04 16.03
N TYR A 42 7.57 5.16 15.04
CA TYR A 42 8.70 4.26 14.85
C TYR A 42 10.02 5.00 14.61
N GLY A 43 10.00 6.06 13.79
CA GLY A 43 11.15 6.94 13.55
C GLY A 43 11.70 7.55 14.84
N PHE A 44 10.82 8.04 15.72
CA PHE A 44 11.22 8.55 17.04
C PHE A 44 11.90 7.49 17.91
N VAL A 45 11.30 6.29 18.01
CA VAL A 45 11.83 5.17 18.80
C VAL A 45 13.17 4.68 18.25
N ALA A 46 13.30 4.60 16.92
CA ALA A 46 14.54 4.23 16.25
C ALA A 46 15.65 5.26 16.51
N GLY A 47 15.31 6.55 16.57
CA GLY A 47 16.26 7.63 16.88
C GLY A 47 16.87 7.51 18.28
N LYS A 48 16.04 7.20 19.29
CA LYS A 48 16.53 6.98 20.67
C LYS A 48 17.53 5.83 20.80
N ARG A 49 17.38 4.79 19.97
CA ARG A 49 18.21 3.57 20.00
C ARG A 49 19.28 3.54 18.91
N ASP A 50 19.45 4.62 18.15
CA ASP A 50 20.37 4.75 17.03
C ASP A 50 20.24 3.64 15.96
N ARG A 51 19.00 3.22 15.70
CA ARG A 51 18.67 2.09 14.80
C ARG A 51 18.45 2.55 13.36
N ARG A 52 19.39 3.33 12.81
CA ARG A 52 19.25 3.95 11.47
C ARG A 52 19.01 2.91 10.36
N GLU A 53 19.70 1.77 10.39
CA GLU A 53 19.49 0.70 9.40
C GLU A 53 18.09 0.09 9.46
N HIS A 54 17.53 -0.08 10.65
CA HIS A 54 16.17 -0.58 10.80
C HIS A 54 15.14 0.41 10.27
N LEU A 55 15.38 1.73 10.40
CA LEU A 55 14.52 2.75 9.81
C LEU A 55 14.56 2.70 8.28
N LYS A 56 15.75 2.54 7.68
CA LYS A 56 15.88 2.37 6.22
C LYS A 56 15.19 1.11 5.72
N ARG A 57 15.34 -0.01 6.43
CA ARG A 57 14.66 -1.27 6.07
C ARG A 57 13.14 -1.12 6.14
N ALA A 58 12.62 -0.50 7.20
CA ALA A 58 11.20 -0.23 7.33
C ALA A 58 10.68 0.70 6.22
N GLN A 59 11.43 1.74 5.86
CA GLN A 59 11.10 2.62 4.73
C GLN A 59 11.06 1.83 3.42
N GLY A 60 12.04 0.95 3.20
CA GLY A 60 12.08 0.07 2.03
C GLY A 60 10.82 -0.79 1.92
N ILE A 61 10.41 -1.44 3.02
CA ILE A 61 9.19 -2.27 3.06
C ILE A 61 7.96 -1.44 2.71
N VAL A 62 7.81 -0.26 3.32
CA VAL A 62 6.66 0.62 3.09
C VAL A 62 6.61 1.11 1.62
N LEU A 63 7.76 1.46 1.04
CA LEU A 63 7.84 1.84 -0.37
C LEU A 63 7.54 0.66 -1.30
N SER A 64 7.98 -0.56 -0.95
CA SER A 64 7.65 -1.77 -1.70
C SER A 64 6.15 -2.07 -1.67
N LEU A 65 5.48 -1.89 -0.53
CA LEU A 65 4.02 -2.04 -0.43
C LEU A 65 3.28 -1.00 -1.29
N ALA A 66 3.73 0.25 -1.28
CA ALA A 66 3.16 1.29 -2.14
C ALA A 66 3.37 0.99 -3.63
N ALA A 67 4.56 0.50 -4.01
CA ALA A 67 4.84 0.07 -5.38
C ALA A 67 3.99 -1.12 -5.80
N LEU A 68 3.80 -2.10 -4.90
CA LEU A 68 2.92 -3.24 -5.13
C LEU A 68 1.47 -2.77 -5.38
N LEU A 69 0.98 -1.82 -4.58
CA LEU A 69 -0.35 -1.26 -4.79
C LEU A 69 -0.45 -0.60 -6.17
N LEU A 70 0.53 0.21 -6.57
CA LEU A 70 0.59 0.83 -7.91
C LEU A 70 0.59 -0.21 -9.03
N LEU A 71 1.30 -1.32 -8.85
CA LEU A 71 1.28 -2.43 -9.80
C LEU A 71 -0.13 -3.04 -9.89
N PHE A 72 -0.80 -3.25 -8.75
CA PHE A 72 -2.18 -3.73 -8.72
C PHE A 72 -3.12 -2.86 -9.53
N ASP A 73 -2.97 -1.53 -9.49
CA ASP A 73 -3.78 -0.60 -10.28
C ASP A 73 -3.65 -0.83 -11.79
N LEU A 74 -2.40 -0.99 -12.24
CA LEU A 74 -2.09 -1.22 -13.64
C LEU A 74 -2.63 -2.56 -14.12
N THR A 75 -2.61 -3.58 -13.26
CA THR A 75 -3.14 -4.91 -13.61
C THR A 75 -4.66 -5.00 -13.49
N LEU A 76 -5.27 -4.35 -12.49
CA LEU A 76 -6.72 -4.35 -12.28
C LEU A 76 -7.44 -3.60 -13.40
N GLY A 77 -6.88 -2.50 -13.91
CA GLY A 77 -7.45 -1.79 -15.06
C GLY A 77 -7.56 -2.63 -16.35
N VAL A 78 -6.92 -3.81 -16.42
CA VAL A 78 -6.97 -4.72 -17.57
C VAL A 78 -7.81 -5.98 -17.31
N MET A 79 -8.01 -6.35 -16.03
CA MET A 79 -8.60 -7.64 -15.63
C MET A 79 -10.03 -7.54 -15.09
N VAL A 80 -10.54 -6.33 -14.84
CA VAL A 80 -11.76 -6.07 -14.07
C VAL A 80 -12.96 -5.77 -15.00
N THR A 81 -14.16 -6.18 -14.61
CA THR A 81 -15.42 -5.96 -15.36
C THR A 81 -15.97 -4.53 -15.17
N GLU A 82 -16.90 -4.07 -16.04
CA GLU A 82 -17.41 -2.69 -16.02
C GLU A 82 -18.04 -2.26 -14.68
N GLU A 83 -18.68 -3.18 -13.93
CA GLU A 83 -19.31 -2.88 -12.64
C GLU A 83 -18.28 -2.66 -11.52
N GLU A 84 -17.25 -3.51 -11.46
CA GLU A 84 -16.14 -3.39 -10.51
C GLU A 84 -15.22 -2.18 -10.82
N MET A 85 -15.25 -1.70 -12.06
CA MET A 85 -14.51 -0.52 -12.51
C MET A 85 -14.90 0.76 -11.75
N ILE A 86 -16.16 0.88 -11.33
CA ILE A 86 -16.67 2.04 -10.57
C ILE A 86 -16.07 2.10 -9.16
N GLU A 87 -15.91 0.94 -8.51
CA GLU A 87 -15.26 0.85 -7.21
C GLU A 87 -13.76 1.10 -7.32
N LEU A 88 -13.14 0.59 -8.38
CA LEU A 88 -11.75 0.84 -8.71
C LEU A 88 -11.45 2.33 -8.94
N GLU A 89 -12.31 3.04 -9.69
CA GLU A 89 -12.18 4.49 -9.92
C GLU A 89 -12.27 5.29 -8.62
N ARG A 90 -13.19 4.93 -7.73
CA ARG A 90 -13.27 5.55 -6.39
C ARG A 90 -11.99 5.32 -5.60
N LEU A 91 -11.46 4.09 -5.61
CA LEU A 91 -10.20 3.77 -4.95
C LEU A 91 -9.03 4.56 -5.55
N GLN A 92 -8.98 4.70 -6.88
CA GLN A 92 -7.98 5.49 -7.59
C GLN A 92 -7.97 6.97 -7.18
N GLY A 93 -9.13 7.55 -6.92
CA GLY A 93 -9.25 8.94 -6.44
C GLY A 93 -8.52 9.22 -5.12
N TYR A 94 -8.42 8.24 -4.22
CA TYR A 94 -7.75 8.41 -2.92
C TYR A 94 -6.23 8.16 -2.96
N ARG A 95 -5.69 7.66 -4.08
CA ARG A 95 -4.29 7.19 -4.14
C ARG A 95 -3.29 8.32 -4.09
N TRP A 96 -3.57 9.44 -4.75
CA TRP A 96 -2.70 10.61 -4.70
C TRP A 96 -2.59 11.17 -3.27
N TRP A 97 -3.70 11.16 -2.53
CA TRP A 97 -3.71 11.54 -1.12
C TRP A 97 -2.90 10.59 -0.26
N MET A 98 -3.03 9.29 -0.48
CA MET A 98 -2.26 8.27 0.25
C MET A 98 -0.76 8.37 -0.05
N LEU A 99 -0.35 8.58 -1.31
CA LEU A 99 1.06 8.80 -1.65
C LEU A 99 1.61 10.08 -1.02
N GLY A 100 0.81 11.15 -0.99
CA GLY A 100 1.15 12.38 -0.27
C GLY A 100 1.33 12.14 1.24
N ALA A 101 0.38 11.44 1.87
CA ALA A 101 0.44 11.08 3.28
C ALA A 101 1.65 10.18 3.60
N LEU A 102 1.98 9.24 2.71
CA LEU A 102 3.18 8.41 2.78
C LEU A 102 4.45 9.26 2.78
N ALA A 103 4.58 10.17 1.81
CA ALA A 103 5.75 11.04 1.69
C ALA A 103 5.93 11.91 2.94
N VAL A 104 4.85 12.53 3.42
CA VAL A 104 4.84 13.35 4.65
C VAL A 104 5.21 12.50 5.87
N SER A 105 4.68 11.29 5.97
CA SER A 105 4.96 10.38 7.08
C SER A 105 6.42 9.93 7.10
N LEU A 106 6.99 9.57 5.95
CA LEU A 106 8.42 9.24 5.81
C LEU A 106 9.29 10.42 6.22
N ALA A 107 9.00 11.63 5.74
CA ALA A 107 9.74 12.83 6.11
C ALA A 107 9.66 13.10 7.62
N THR A 108 8.46 12.98 8.20
CA THR A 108 8.21 13.18 9.64
C THR A 108 8.97 12.16 10.47
N ALA A 109 9.02 10.89 10.06
CA ALA A 109 9.77 9.85 10.75
C ALA A 109 11.27 10.15 10.80
N TRP A 110 11.85 10.67 9.72
CA TRP A 110 13.25 11.08 9.70
C TRP A 110 13.52 12.32 10.55
N LEU A 111 12.60 13.30 10.58
CA LEU A 111 12.69 14.45 11.48
C LEU A 111 12.65 14.01 12.94
N LEU A 112 11.73 13.10 13.30
CA LEU A 112 11.60 12.55 14.64
C LEU A 112 12.79 11.66 15.02
N PHE A 113 13.37 10.94 14.07
CA PHE A 113 14.61 10.20 14.26
C PHE A 113 15.75 11.13 14.67
N ALA A 114 15.94 12.24 13.94
CA ALA A 114 16.95 13.24 14.26
C ALA A 114 16.71 13.90 15.63
N GLN A 115 15.45 14.19 15.98
CA GLN A 115 15.11 14.69 17.33
C GLN A 115 15.40 13.65 18.42
N GLY A 116 15.09 12.37 18.17
CA GLY A 116 15.35 11.26 19.09
C GLY A 116 16.85 11.08 19.36
N GLN A 117 17.69 11.25 18.34
CA GLN A 117 19.15 11.25 18.49
C GLN A 117 19.63 12.46 19.30
N LYS A 118 19.15 13.68 19.02
CA LYS A 118 19.53 14.89 19.78
C LYS A 118 19.23 14.75 21.28
N ARG A 119 18.08 14.20 21.65
CA ARG A 119 17.67 13.97 23.04
C ARG A 119 18.46 12.86 23.77
N ARG A 120 19.25 12.06 23.05
CA ARG A 120 20.16 11.07 23.66
C ARG A 120 21.50 11.69 24.06
N VAL A 121 21.92 12.73 23.35
CA VAL A 121 23.25 13.36 23.51
C VAL A 121 23.22 14.50 24.53
N GLY A 122 22.05 15.07 24.80
CA GLY A 122 21.84 16.10 25.83
C GLY A 122 21.40 15.56 27.18
#